data_AF-R9CEM1-F1
#
_entry.id   AF-R9CEM1-F1
#
_cell.length_a   1.000
_cell.length_b   1.000
_cell.length_c   1.000
_cell.angle_alpha   90.00
_cell.angle_beta   90.00
_cell.angle_gamma   90.00
#
_symmetry.space_group_name_H-M   'P 1'
#
loop_
_entity.id
_entity.type
_entity.pdbx_description
1 polymer ?
#
loop_
_entity_poly.entity_id
_entity_poly.type
_entity_poly.pdbx_seq_one_letter_code
_entity_poly.pdbx_strand_id
1 'polypeptide(L)'
;MLDKIKIALSIDTEDNYFDDYLETLILASETYIKELIPVEITEELKPRYNITIIALVTYMFNNREMEVDRKSTNKVVKSLLNSLRYR
;
A
#
# COMPACT_ATOMS: atom_id res chain seq x y z
N MET A 1 -3.83 -10.53 -3.18
CA MET A 1 -3.45 -9.09 -3.08
C MET A 1 -2.53 -8.72 -4.22
N LEU A 2 -1.49 -9.53 -4.46
CA LEU A 2 -0.55 -9.39 -5.57
C LEU A 2 -1.22 -9.09 -6.92
N ASP A 3 -2.20 -9.88 -7.37
CA ASP A 3 -2.89 -9.64 -8.66
C ASP A 3 -3.51 -8.25 -8.76
N LYS A 4 -4.14 -7.76 -7.68
CA LYS A 4 -4.75 -6.42 -7.66
C LYS A 4 -3.70 -5.32 -7.80
N ILE A 5 -2.49 -5.56 -7.27
CA ILE A 5 -1.36 -4.64 -7.38
C ILE A 5 -0.74 -4.72 -8.77
N LYS A 6 -0.57 -5.92 -9.33
CA LYS A 6 -0.14 -6.09 -10.73
C LYS A 6 -1.07 -5.34 -11.67
N ILE A 7 -2.38 -5.52 -11.53
CA ILE A 7 -3.41 -4.77 -12.27
C ILE A 7 -3.25 -3.25 -12.07
N ALA A 8 -3.09 -2.77 -10.83
CA ALA A 8 -2.93 -1.34 -10.54
C ALA A 8 -1.65 -0.73 -11.14
N LEU A 9 -0.60 -1.53 -11.31
CA LEU A 9 0.66 -1.17 -11.95
C LEU A 9 0.67 -1.43 -13.45
N SER A 10 -0.43 -1.92 -14.03
CA SER A 10 -0.50 -2.35 -15.44
C SER A 10 0.53 -3.42 -15.80
N ILE A 11 0.85 -4.31 -14.85
CA ILE A 11 1.66 -5.51 -15.03
C ILE A 11 0.72 -6.67 -15.35
N ASP A 12 1.07 -7.50 -16.33
CA ASP A 12 0.34 -8.73 -16.62
C ASP A 12 0.33 -9.64 -15.38
N THR A 13 -0.83 -10.18 -15.02
CA THR A 13 -0.94 -11.07 -13.86
C THR A 13 -0.13 -12.35 -14.01
N GLU A 14 0.14 -12.78 -15.24
CA GLU A 14 0.98 -13.94 -15.56
C GLU A 14 2.50 -13.64 -15.53
N ASP A 15 2.90 -12.36 -15.55
CA ASP A 15 4.30 -11.95 -15.44
C ASP A 15 4.73 -11.98 -13.97
N ASN A 16 5.74 -12.80 -13.68
CA ASN A 16 6.24 -13.04 -12.32
C ASN A 16 7.56 -12.33 -12.01
N TYR A 17 8.07 -11.48 -12.92
CA TYR A 17 9.37 -10.82 -12.76
C TYR A 17 9.48 -9.97 -11.49
N PHE A 18 8.38 -9.35 -11.05
CA PHE A 18 8.36 -8.46 -9.88
C PHE A 18 7.74 -9.09 -8.61
N ASP A 19 7.38 -10.37 -8.61
CA ASP A 19 6.51 -10.94 -7.57
C ASP A 19 7.11 -10.83 -6.19
N ASP A 20 8.35 -11.33 -6.00
CA ASP A 20 9.06 -11.25 -4.72
C ASP A 20 9.18 -9.81 -4.21
N TYR A 21 9.40 -8.85 -5.12
CA TYR A 21 9.52 -7.44 -4.78
C TYR A 21 8.17 -6.85 -4.36
N LEU A 22 7.10 -7.12 -5.12
CA LEU A 22 5.76 -6.66 -4.81
C LEU A 22 5.25 -7.28 -3.50
N GLU A 23 5.51 -8.56 -3.25
CA GLU A 23 5.21 -9.22 -1.98
C GLU A 23 5.94 -8.58 -0.81
N THR A 24 7.22 -8.23 -0.98
CA THR A 24 7.99 -7.49 0.03
C THR A 24 7.36 -6.12 0.32
N LEU A 25 6.94 -5.39 -0.70
CA LEU A 25 6.27 -4.09 -0.54
C LEU A 25 4.90 -4.23 0.14
N ILE A 26 4.15 -5.31 -0.16
CA ILE A 26 2.89 -5.63 0.52
C ILE A 26 3.17 -5.81 2.01
N LEU A 27 4.09 -6.71 2.38
CA LEU A 27 4.44 -6.99 3.78
C LEU A 27 4.88 -5.74 4.54
N ALA A 28 5.70 -4.89 3.91
CA ALA A 28 6.13 -3.62 4.49
C ALA A 28 4.93 -2.68 4.73
N SER A 29 4.01 -2.59 3.77
CA SER A 29 2.79 -1.78 3.88
C SER A 29 1.87 -2.27 5.00
N GLU A 30 1.67 -3.58 5.11
CA GLU A 30 0.87 -4.18 6.18
C GLU A 30 1.44 -3.89 7.56
N THR A 31 2.77 -4.05 7.70
CA THR A 31 3.48 -3.77 8.95
C THR A 31 3.34 -2.30 9.33
N TYR A 32 3.57 -1.39 8.39
CA TYR A 32 3.44 0.05 8.61
C TYR A 32 2.02 0.46 9.04
N ILE A 33 0.98 -0.11 8.41
CA ILE A 33 -0.41 0.17 8.80
C ILE A 33 -0.68 -0.34 10.22
N LYS A 34 -0.23 -1.55 10.56
CA LYS A 34 -0.41 -2.15 11.91
C LYS A 34 0.28 -1.31 13.00
N GLU A 35 1.45 -0.78 12.73
CA GLU A 35 2.16 0.12 13.67
C GLU A 35 1.41 1.43 13.89
N LEU A 36 0.85 2.02 12.83
CA LEU A 36 0.10 3.27 12.91
C LEU A 36 -1.31 3.12 13.49
N ILE A 37 -1.89 1.94 13.35
CA ILE A 37 -3.29 1.62 13.66
C ILE A 37 -3.27 0.29 14.41
N PRO A 38 -2.96 0.30 15.71
CA PRO A 38 -2.78 -0.90 16.52
C PRO A 38 -4.13 -1.50 16.95
N VAL A 39 -5.09 -1.56 16.03
CA VAL A 39 -6.40 -2.19 16.23
C VAL A 39 -6.63 -3.20 15.12
N GLU A 40 -7.43 -4.22 15.44
CA GLU A 40 -7.78 -5.25 14.47
C GLU A 40 -8.60 -4.64 13.31
N ILE A 41 -8.23 -4.98 12.08
CA ILE A 41 -8.94 -4.53 10.88
C ILE A 41 -10.24 -5.33 10.79
N THR A 42 -11.35 -4.71 11.16
CA THR A 42 -12.69 -5.30 11.06
C THR A 42 -13.06 -5.57 9.59
N GLU A 43 -14.04 -6.45 9.35
CA GLU A 43 -14.54 -6.71 8.00
C GLU A 43 -15.07 -5.45 7.30
N GLU A 44 -15.62 -4.49 8.05
CA GLU A 44 -16.06 -3.18 7.52
C GLU A 44 -14.88 -2.31 7.03
N LEU A 45 -13.72 -2.44 7.67
CA LEU A 45 -12.50 -1.71 7.32
C LEU A 45 -11.69 -2.38 6.22
N LYS A 46 -11.91 -3.67 5.97
CA LYS A 46 -11.15 -4.49 5.01
C LYS A 46 -11.11 -3.90 3.59
N PRO A 47 -12.18 -3.32 3.02
CA PRO A 47 -12.10 -2.65 1.73
C PRO A 47 -11.15 -1.44 1.76
N ARG A 48 -11.21 -0.64 2.83
CA ARG A 48 -10.34 0.53 3.03
C ARG A 48 -8.89 0.12 3.23
N TYR A 49 -8.67 -0.98 3.96
CA TYR A 49 -7.34 -1.53 4.21
C TYR A 49 -6.70 -1.99 2.90
N ASN A 50 -7.45 -2.74 2.10
CA ASN A 50 -6.99 -3.24 0.81
C ASN A 50 -6.60 -2.11 -0.16
N ILE A 51 -7.43 -1.06 -0.29
CA ILE A 51 -7.10 0.07 -1.17
C ILE A 51 -5.91 0.89 -0.65
N THR A 52 -5.74 0.95 0.68
CA THR A 52 -4.58 1.61 1.30
C THR A 52 -3.29 0.87 0.98
N ILE A 53 -3.27 -0.46 1.05
CA ILE A 53 -2.12 -1.27 0.64
C ILE A 53 -1.80 -1.04 -0.83
N ILE A 54 -2.81 -1.14 -1.72
CA ILE A 54 -2.60 -0.92 -3.15
C ILE A 54 -1.99 0.47 -3.40
N ALA A 55 -2.50 1.52 -2.75
CA ALA A 55 -1.98 2.87 -2.89
C ALA A 55 -0.55 3.03 -2.35
N LEU A 56 -0.21 2.38 -1.22
CA LEU A 56 1.13 2.40 -0.65
C LEU A 56 2.13 1.68 -1.55
N VAL A 57 1.81 0.46 -1.99
CA VAL A 57 2.70 -0.35 -2.83
C VAL A 57 2.93 0.32 -4.18
N THR A 58 1.87 0.80 -4.83
CA THR A 58 2.00 1.52 -6.11
C THR A 58 2.83 2.80 -5.95
N TYR A 59 2.66 3.53 -4.85
CA TYR A 59 3.48 4.70 -4.56
C TYR A 59 4.95 4.34 -4.39
N MET A 60 5.28 3.36 -3.54
CA MET A 60 6.67 2.93 -3.30
C MET A 60 7.32 2.37 -4.56
N PHE A 61 6.58 1.56 -5.33
CA PHE A 61 7.09 0.98 -6.58
C PHE A 61 7.46 2.04 -7.61
N ASN A 62 6.67 3.13 -7.70
CA ASN A 62 6.90 4.22 -8.65
C ASN A 62 7.89 5.29 -8.13
N ASN A 63 8.10 5.40 -6.81
CA ASN A 63 8.92 6.44 -6.19
C ASN A 63 10.09 5.78 -5.44
N ARG A 64 11.01 5.16 -6.20
CA ARG A 64 12.16 4.40 -5.66
C ARG A 64 13.36 5.28 -5.27
N GLU A 65 13.32 6.57 -5.58
CA GLU A 65 14.42 7.48 -5.30
C GLU A 65 14.51 7.74 -3.78
N MET A 66 15.71 7.57 -3.21
CA MET A 66 15.96 7.82 -1.79
C MET A 66 15.97 9.31 -1.45
N GLU A 67 16.24 10.18 -2.42
CA GLU A 67 16.20 11.63 -2.25
C GLU A 67 14.79 12.15 -2.49
N VAL A 68 13.94 12.01 -1.49
CA VAL A 68 12.65 12.66 -1.48
C VAL A 68 12.83 14.01 -0.79
N ASP A 69 12.60 15.09 -1.54
CA ASP A 69 12.43 16.43 -0.99
C ASP A 69 11.50 16.32 0.25
N ARG A 70 11.93 16.83 1.41
CA ARG A 70 11.52 16.37 2.77
C ARG A 70 10.01 16.37 3.10
N LYS A 71 9.16 16.77 2.16
CA LYS A 71 7.70 16.67 2.24
C LYS A 71 7.22 15.51 1.35
N SER A 72 7.08 14.31 1.92
CA SER A 72 6.19 13.31 1.31
C SER A 72 4.76 13.88 1.29
N THR A 73 4.27 14.23 0.09
CA THR A 73 3.05 15.03 -0.11
C THR A 73 1.86 14.22 -0.63
N ASN A 74 1.93 12.88 -0.64
CA ASN A 74 0.82 12.08 -1.18
C ASN A 74 -0.43 12.18 -0.29
N LYS A 75 -1.29 13.17 -0.60
CA LYS A 75 -2.51 13.49 0.12
C LYS A 75 -3.50 12.32 0.10
N VAL A 76 -3.48 11.52 -0.96
CA VAL A 76 -4.36 10.35 -1.10
C VAL A 76 -3.97 9.27 -0.10
N VAL A 77 -2.70 8.85 -0.07
CA VAL A 77 -2.19 7.88 0.91
C VAL A 77 -2.44 8.35 2.33
N LYS A 78 -2.18 9.64 2.62
CA LYS A 78 -2.45 10.23 3.94
C LYS A 78 -3.94 10.16 4.31
N SER A 79 -4.83 10.47 3.36
CA SER A 79 -6.28 10.41 3.58
C SER A 79 -6.75 8.98 3.82
N LEU A 80 -6.22 8.01 3.08
CA LEU A 80 -6.54 6.59 3.22
C LEU A 80 -6.11 6.05 4.58
N LEU A 81 -4.89 6.34 5.02
CA LEU A 81 -4.41 5.99 6.36
C LEU A 81 -5.28 6.59 7.46
N ASN A 82 -5.71 7.85 7.33
CA ASN A 82 -6.63 8.46 8.27
C ASN A 82 -8.01 7.79 8.27
N SER A 83 -8.49 7.31 7.12
CA SER A 83 -9.80 6.64 7.01
C SER A 83 -9.89 5.29 7.74
N LEU A 84 -8.73 4.70 8.04
CA LEU A 84 -8.58 3.47 8.81
C LEU A 84 -8.54 3.71 10.32
N ARG A 85 -8.25 4.94 10.77
CA ARG A 85 -8.28 5.35 12.18
C ARG A 85 -9.71 5.60 12.66
N TYR A 86 -10.62 4.67 12.35
CA TYR A 86 -12.04 4.74 12.68
C TYR A 86 -12.23 5.26 14.11
N ARG A 87 -12.99 6.34 14.25
CA ARG A 87 -13.44 6.85 15.56
C ARG A 87 -14.81 6.31 15.85
#